data_AF-A0A9N8F2V6-F1
#
_entry.id   AF-A0A9N8F2V6-F1
#
_cell.length_a   1.000
_cell.length_b   1.000
_cell.length_c   1.000
_cell.angle_alpha   90.00
_cell.angle_beta   90.00
_cell.angle_gamma   90.00
#
_symmetry.space_group_name_H-M   'P 1'
#
loop_
_entity.id
_entity.type
_entity.pdbx_description
1 polymer ?
#
loop_
_entity_poly.entity_id
_entity_poly.type
_entity_poly.pdbx_seq_one_letter_code
_entity_poly.pdbx_strand_id
1 'polypeptide(L)'
;MTSSSSSDATDVMINGEASSRIIPAAMTGRSQLAAAFTALDESDQYDAVLTGLCAKILDNDQAATAASLEDSAALLTEMNQRNIPASPRSLMSLIDATVKTQDTTTMTDILRLARQNKAGLNQYGILQSDIVDMPAGNQQVACADGSRKTRAERLESLPDVPVDDRGTEIASAMATLGVVGICFLANLFGMDDITPVTNLLWFTITTVGVVDNFYDVLQFGSNAAISSLNTTDTNKENLKLPQKESLPFGLGTGELTGTVTRGLTRLCSTDTERECQVEAAALYTAYVLGLPCFAFRPNSLEAANLMVQHEEQNLLSTTSGILKVLIWLMAPVAMESMKHPQLICSDPREASGLLQRLQDYAGKNNLDSLWWMLEESPEQETQDLLKWAYHEADVLIRNNLKDVTEMSQRLTGGAATIGDCVAVVERW
;
A
#
# COMPACT_ATOMS: atom_id res chain seq x y z
N MET A 1 -18.30 -99.05 2.90
CA MET A 1 -17.41 -98.03 3.49
C MET A 1 -17.85 -96.70 2.89
N THR A 2 -18.84 -96.03 3.49
CA THR A 2 -18.70 -94.84 4.38
C THR A 2 -18.13 -93.64 3.61
N SER A 3 -18.69 -92.43 3.56
CA SER A 3 -19.83 -91.78 4.23
C SER A 3 -19.92 -90.31 3.72
N SER A 4 -21.10 -89.67 3.89
CA SER A 4 -21.35 -88.24 4.24
C SER A 4 -20.66 -87.10 3.43
N SER A 5 -21.38 -86.28 2.67
CA SER A 5 -22.23 -85.12 3.07
C SER A 5 -21.50 -83.96 3.77
N SER A 6 -21.45 -82.78 3.13
CA SER A 6 -21.95 -81.52 3.71
C SER A 6 -21.79 -80.35 2.73
N SER A 7 -22.92 -79.72 2.45
CA SER A 7 -23.05 -78.35 1.94
C SER A 7 -22.58 -77.36 3.01
N ASP A 8 -21.72 -76.41 2.64
CA ASP A 8 -21.51 -75.19 3.43
C ASP A 8 -21.73 -73.96 2.55
N ALA A 9 -22.86 -73.30 2.83
CA ALA A 9 -23.18 -71.96 2.38
C ALA A 9 -22.35 -71.00 3.23
N THR A 10 -21.44 -70.27 2.58
CA THR A 10 -20.77 -69.14 3.21
C THR A 10 -21.66 -67.92 3.09
N ASP A 11 -22.36 -67.68 4.18
CA ASP A 11 -23.09 -66.48 4.54
C ASP A 11 -22.10 -65.30 4.65
N VAL A 12 -22.03 -64.47 3.60
CA VAL A 12 -21.25 -63.23 3.64
C VAL A 12 -22.11 -62.20 4.36
N MET A 13 -21.81 -62.01 5.64
CA MET A 13 -22.29 -60.89 6.43
C MET A 13 -21.79 -59.58 5.81
N ILE A 14 -22.67 -58.92 5.06
CA ILE A 14 -22.54 -57.49 4.74
C ILE A 14 -22.80 -56.74 6.04
N ASN A 15 -21.72 -56.39 6.75
CA ASN A 15 -21.76 -55.43 7.84
C ASN A 15 -22.22 -54.09 7.25
N GLY A 16 -23.40 -53.65 7.70
CA GLY A 16 -24.05 -52.43 7.24
C GLY A 16 -23.18 -51.20 7.49
N GLU A 17 -22.66 -50.64 6.41
CA GLU A 17 -22.39 -49.22 6.34
C GLU A 17 -23.68 -48.49 6.68
N ALA A 18 -23.64 -47.71 7.76
CA ALA A 18 -24.67 -46.76 8.11
C ALA A 18 -24.74 -45.68 7.02
N SER A 19 -25.38 -46.03 5.89
CA SER A 19 -25.91 -45.07 4.95
C SER A 19 -26.92 -44.23 5.71
N SER A 20 -26.47 -43.06 6.16
CA SER A 20 -27.30 -41.93 6.55
C SER A 20 -28.26 -41.65 5.39
N ARG A 21 -29.41 -42.31 5.41
CA ARG A 21 -30.50 -42.01 4.50
C ARG A 21 -30.98 -40.62 4.87
N ILE A 22 -30.73 -39.66 3.98
CA ILE A 22 -31.34 -38.34 4.01
C ILE A 22 -32.86 -38.57 4.02
N ILE A 23 -33.47 -38.44 5.19
CA ILE A 23 -34.92 -38.52 5.33
C ILE A 23 -35.47 -37.29 4.61
N PRO A 24 -36.35 -37.43 3.61
CA PRO A 24 -36.94 -36.29 2.93
C PRO A 24 -37.69 -35.41 3.93
N ALA A 25 -37.30 -34.13 4.02
CA ALA A 25 -37.89 -33.15 4.95
C ALA A 25 -39.42 -32.99 4.80
N ALA A 26 -39.99 -33.48 3.69
CA ALA A 26 -41.44 -33.56 3.48
C ALA A 26 -42.19 -34.36 4.57
N MET A 27 -41.53 -35.25 5.34
CA MET A 27 -42.21 -36.08 6.34
C MET A 27 -42.23 -35.52 7.77
N THR A 28 -41.44 -34.50 8.10
CA THR A 28 -41.32 -33.98 9.49
C THR A 28 -41.96 -32.60 9.69
N GLY A 29 -42.48 -31.96 8.65
CA GLY A 29 -43.02 -30.59 8.71
C GLY A 29 -41.95 -29.51 9.00
N ARG A 30 -40.67 -29.89 9.09
CA ARG A 30 -39.55 -28.95 9.19
C ARG A 30 -39.18 -28.45 7.80
N SER A 31 -38.83 -27.17 7.72
CA SER A 31 -38.27 -26.56 6.50
C SER A 31 -37.10 -27.39 5.97
N GLN A 32 -37.03 -27.58 4.65
CA GLN A 32 -35.90 -28.25 3.98
C GLN A 32 -34.56 -27.60 4.34
N LEU A 33 -34.54 -26.28 4.52
CA LEU A 33 -33.38 -25.53 4.96
C LEU A 33 -32.93 -25.94 6.37
N ALA A 34 -33.88 -26.07 7.31
CA ALA A 34 -33.56 -26.49 8.67
C ALA A 34 -32.96 -27.91 8.70
N ALA A 35 -33.50 -28.82 7.89
CA ALA A 35 -32.96 -30.18 7.77
C ALA A 35 -31.55 -30.18 7.17
N ALA A 36 -31.33 -29.42 6.09
CA ALA A 36 -30.01 -29.28 5.47
C ALA A 36 -28.98 -28.64 6.42
N PHE A 37 -29.38 -27.59 7.14
CA PHE A 37 -28.52 -26.90 8.10
C PHE A 37 -28.15 -27.81 9.28
N THR A 38 -29.10 -28.56 9.83
CA THR A 38 -28.80 -29.55 10.89
C THR A 38 -27.96 -30.73 10.43
N ALA A 39 -27.80 -30.92 9.12
CA ALA A 39 -26.94 -31.98 8.56
C ALA A 39 -25.47 -31.54 8.40
N LEU A 40 -25.19 -30.24 8.52
CA LEU A 40 -23.83 -29.71 8.52
C LEU A 40 -23.17 -29.93 9.89
N ASP A 41 -21.83 -30.05 9.89
CA ASP A 41 -21.06 -30.05 11.13
C ASP A 41 -21.18 -28.69 11.84
N GLU A 42 -20.95 -28.66 13.17
CA GLU A 42 -21.11 -27.44 13.95
C GLU A 42 -20.27 -26.28 13.39
N SER A 43 -19.02 -26.53 12.97
CA SER A 43 -18.16 -25.52 12.34
C SER A 43 -18.78 -24.92 11.07
N ASP A 44 -19.28 -25.78 10.18
CA ASP A 44 -19.90 -25.37 8.92
C ASP A 44 -21.20 -24.60 9.15
N GLN A 45 -21.95 -24.92 10.21
CA GLN A 45 -23.13 -24.16 10.62
C GLN A 45 -22.75 -22.73 11.02
N TYR A 46 -21.74 -22.56 11.89
CA TYR A 46 -21.27 -21.23 12.29
C TYR A 46 -20.72 -20.44 11.10
N ASP A 47 -19.93 -21.07 10.23
CA ASP A 47 -19.36 -20.44 9.05
C ASP A 47 -20.41 -19.99 8.03
N ALA A 48 -21.41 -20.84 7.77
CA ALA A 48 -22.52 -20.48 6.89
C ALA A 48 -23.33 -19.29 7.43
N VAL A 49 -23.57 -19.24 8.73
CA VAL A 49 -24.27 -18.12 9.37
C VAL A 49 -23.43 -16.86 9.35
N LEU A 50 -22.15 -16.93 9.73
CA LEU A 50 -21.24 -15.78 9.73
C LEU A 50 -21.10 -15.18 8.32
N THR A 51 -20.84 -16.03 7.32
CA THR A 51 -20.76 -15.61 5.92
C THR A 51 -22.09 -15.01 5.44
N GLY A 52 -23.23 -15.60 5.81
CA GLY A 52 -24.56 -15.09 5.44
C GLY A 52 -24.89 -13.73 6.07
N LEU A 53 -24.50 -13.50 7.33
CA LEU A 53 -24.65 -12.21 8.00
C LEU A 53 -23.79 -11.13 7.31
N CYS A 54 -22.54 -11.45 6.99
CA CYS A 54 -21.64 -10.54 6.29
C CYS A 54 -22.14 -10.22 4.88
N ALA A 55 -22.60 -11.22 4.13
CA ALA A 55 -23.18 -11.04 2.80
C ALA A 55 -24.39 -10.09 2.84
N LYS A 56 -25.28 -10.24 3.84
CA LYS A 56 -26.41 -9.34 4.02
C LYS A 56 -25.99 -7.87 4.24
N ILE A 57 -24.89 -7.63 4.96
CA ILE A 57 -24.34 -6.28 5.16
C ILE A 57 -23.74 -5.75 3.85
N LEU A 58 -23.03 -6.60 3.11
CA LEU A 58 -22.41 -6.25 1.83
C LEU A 58 -23.46 -5.96 0.74
N ASP A 59 -24.59 -6.67 0.72
CA ASP A 59 -25.69 -6.49 -0.24
C ASP A 59 -26.59 -5.28 0.07
N ASN A 60 -26.54 -4.74 1.29
CA ASN A 60 -27.36 -3.59 1.67
C ASN A 60 -26.76 -2.29 1.10
N ASP A 61 -27.46 -1.58 0.21
CA ASP A 61 -26.96 -0.33 -0.37
C ASP A 61 -26.73 0.81 0.64
N GLN A 62 -27.28 0.70 1.85
CA GLN A 62 -27.05 1.69 2.92
C GLN A 62 -25.64 1.55 3.50
N ALA A 63 -25.09 2.69 3.95
CA ALA A 63 -23.83 2.69 4.69
C ALA A 63 -23.95 1.77 5.91
N ALA A 64 -23.04 0.80 6.02
CA ALA A 64 -23.01 -0.10 7.16
C ALA A 64 -22.64 0.69 8.41
N THR A 65 -23.24 0.34 9.54
CA THR A 65 -22.93 0.95 10.84
C THR A 65 -22.32 -0.10 11.76
N ALA A 66 -21.65 0.31 12.83
CA ALA A 66 -21.15 -0.63 13.85
C ALA A 66 -22.25 -1.59 14.37
N ALA A 67 -23.47 -1.08 14.52
CA ALA A 67 -24.63 -1.88 14.93
C ALA A 67 -24.99 -2.99 13.93
N SER A 68 -24.73 -2.80 12.63
CA SER A 68 -24.98 -3.84 11.62
C SER A 68 -24.06 -5.06 11.76
N LEU A 69 -22.88 -4.89 12.38
CA LEU A 69 -21.93 -5.97 12.63
C LEU A 69 -22.11 -6.64 14.00
N GLU A 70 -23.01 -6.14 14.85
CA GLU A 70 -23.19 -6.64 16.22
C GLU A 70 -23.43 -8.15 16.25
N ASP A 71 -24.33 -8.65 15.41
CA ASP A 71 -24.64 -10.08 15.30
C ASP A 71 -23.42 -10.91 14.83
N SER A 72 -22.65 -10.38 13.87
CA SER A 72 -21.47 -11.07 13.32
C SER A 72 -20.33 -11.12 14.36
N ALA A 73 -20.13 -10.03 15.09
CA ALA A 73 -19.15 -9.93 16.18
C ALA A 73 -19.53 -10.83 17.37
N ALA A 74 -20.80 -10.88 17.73
CA ALA A 74 -21.33 -11.76 18.77
C ALA A 74 -21.15 -13.23 18.39
N LEU A 75 -21.43 -13.59 17.15
CA LEU A 75 -21.24 -14.95 16.63
C LEU A 75 -19.75 -15.36 16.66
N LEU A 76 -18.85 -14.49 16.20
CA LEU A 76 -17.41 -14.77 16.26
C LEU A 76 -16.91 -14.89 17.71
N THR A 77 -17.45 -14.08 18.62
CA THR A 77 -17.16 -14.19 20.06
C THR A 77 -17.61 -15.54 20.62
N GLU A 78 -18.81 -16.01 20.23
CA GLU A 78 -19.29 -17.35 20.60
C GLU A 78 -18.40 -18.45 20.02
N MET A 79 -17.99 -18.34 18.75
CA MET A 79 -17.04 -19.27 18.13
C MET A 79 -15.73 -19.34 18.92
N ASN A 80 -15.19 -18.20 19.35
CA ASN A 80 -14.00 -18.14 20.19
C ASN A 80 -14.22 -18.84 21.54
N GLN A 81 -15.36 -18.60 22.21
CA GLN A 81 -15.70 -19.25 23.48
C GLN A 81 -15.84 -20.76 23.36
N ARG A 82 -16.40 -21.24 22.23
CA ARG A 82 -16.58 -22.67 21.95
C ARG A 82 -15.36 -23.33 21.30
N ASN A 83 -14.29 -22.58 21.03
CA ASN A 83 -13.12 -23.03 20.28
C ASN A 83 -13.44 -23.58 18.88
N ILE A 84 -14.44 -23.01 18.22
CA ILE A 84 -14.83 -23.34 16.85
C ILE A 84 -14.02 -22.46 15.90
N PRO A 85 -13.21 -23.03 14.99
CA PRO A 85 -12.44 -22.26 14.03
C PRO A 85 -13.38 -21.63 12.99
N ALA A 86 -13.18 -20.35 12.68
CA ALA A 86 -13.83 -19.73 11.53
C ALA A 86 -13.05 -20.05 10.26
N SER A 87 -13.74 -20.37 9.18
CA SER A 87 -13.10 -20.57 7.87
C SER A 87 -12.49 -19.27 7.35
N PRO A 88 -11.43 -19.36 6.53
CA PRO A 88 -10.89 -18.22 5.80
C PRO A 88 -11.95 -17.37 5.10
N ARG A 89 -12.91 -18.02 4.42
CA ARG A 89 -13.98 -17.34 3.70
C ARG A 89 -14.87 -16.49 4.61
N SER A 90 -15.22 -17.02 5.78
CA SER A 90 -16.01 -16.28 6.76
C SER A 90 -15.25 -15.06 7.29
N LEU A 91 -13.95 -15.21 7.58
CA LEU A 91 -13.11 -14.11 8.05
C LEU A 91 -12.90 -13.04 6.98
N MET A 92 -12.67 -13.43 5.71
CA MET A 92 -12.59 -12.50 4.58
C MET A 92 -13.89 -11.69 4.45
N SER A 93 -15.04 -12.38 4.46
CA SER A 93 -16.36 -11.75 4.35
C SER A 93 -16.63 -10.78 5.50
N LEU A 94 -16.18 -11.14 6.71
CA LEU A 94 -16.30 -10.29 7.90
C LEU A 94 -15.43 -9.04 7.79
N ILE A 95 -14.20 -9.17 7.31
CA ILE A 95 -13.30 -8.03 7.08
C ILE A 95 -13.92 -7.11 6.03
N ASP A 96 -14.41 -7.64 4.90
CA ASP A 96 -15.06 -6.84 3.85
C ASP A 96 -16.31 -6.11 4.37
N ALA A 97 -17.16 -6.81 5.13
CA ALA A 97 -18.33 -6.19 5.76
C ALA A 97 -17.92 -5.08 6.75
N THR A 98 -16.77 -5.24 7.42
CA THR A 98 -16.23 -4.26 8.35
C THR A 98 -15.66 -3.05 7.65
N VAL A 99 -14.98 -3.21 6.52
CA VAL A 99 -14.49 -2.09 5.71
C VAL A 99 -15.63 -1.15 5.30
N LYS A 100 -16.81 -1.73 5.03
CA LYS A 100 -18.01 -0.98 4.64
C LYS A 100 -18.52 -0.02 5.73
N THR A 101 -18.17 -0.22 7.01
CA THR A 101 -18.57 0.71 8.07
C THR A 101 -17.76 1.99 8.09
N GLN A 102 -16.57 1.99 7.48
CA GLN A 102 -15.61 3.10 7.50
C GLN A 102 -15.26 3.58 8.93
N ASP A 103 -15.45 2.72 9.94
CA ASP A 103 -15.11 3.02 11.34
C ASP A 103 -13.87 2.22 11.77
N THR A 104 -12.81 2.94 12.09
CA THR A 104 -11.52 2.39 12.51
C THR A 104 -11.61 1.68 13.87
N THR A 105 -12.50 2.14 14.76
CA THR A 105 -12.69 1.51 16.07
C THR A 105 -13.32 0.13 15.89
N THR A 106 -14.43 0.06 15.14
CA THR A 106 -15.06 -1.21 14.79
C THR A 106 -14.09 -2.14 14.06
N MET A 107 -13.28 -1.62 13.12
CA MET A 107 -12.25 -2.41 12.44
C MET A 107 -11.23 -3.01 13.42
N THR A 108 -10.72 -2.20 14.36
CA THR A 108 -9.80 -2.66 15.41
C THR A 108 -10.39 -3.82 16.20
N ASP A 109 -11.64 -3.69 16.63
CA ASP A 109 -12.31 -4.69 17.44
C ASP A 109 -12.55 -5.99 16.68
N ILE A 110 -12.98 -5.91 15.42
CA ILE A 110 -13.18 -7.09 14.58
C ILE A 110 -11.86 -7.80 14.30
N LEU A 111 -10.79 -7.09 13.93
CA LEU A 111 -9.48 -7.71 13.68
C LEU A 111 -8.90 -8.35 14.95
N ARG A 112 -9.12 -7.73 16.12
CA ARG A 112 -8.75 -8.29 17.42
C ARG A 112 -9.54 -9.57 17.72
N LEU A 113 -10.85 -9.58 17.49
CA LEU A 113 -11.70 -10.77 17.66
C LEU A 113 -11.31 -11.88 16.69
N ALA A 114 -11.02 -11.53 15.44
CA ALA A 114 -10.58 -12.47 14.41
C ALA A 114 -9.21 -13.08 14.75
N ARG A 115 -8.28 -12.29 15.29
CA ARG A 115 -6.97 -12.77 15.79
C ARG A 115 -7.11 -13.74 16.97
N GLN A 116 -8.13 -13.59 17.81
CA GLN A 116 -8.39 -14.50 18.93
C GLN A 116 -8.96 -15.86 18.50
N ASN A 117 -9.49 -15.96 17.27
CA ASN A 117 -10.02 -17.21 16.76
C ASN A 117 -8.89 -18.24 16.50
N LYS A 118 -9.19 -19.53 16.69
CA LYS A 118 -8.22 -20.61 16.54
C LYS A 118 -7.64 -20.73 15.11
N ALA A 119 -8.46 -20.42 14.10
CA ALA A 119 -8.03 -20.33 12.69
C ALA A 119 -7.92 -18.85 12.24
N GLY A 120 -7.71 -17.96 13.21
CA GLY A 120 -7.73 -16.51 13.05
C GLY A 120 -6.54 -15.93 12.30
N LEU A 121 -6.43 -14.61 12.40
CA LEU A 121 -5.39 -13.81 11.74
C LEU A 121 -4.03 -14.02 12.43
N ASN A 122 -3.08 -14.64 11.73
CA ASN A 122 -1.76 -14.96 12.26
C ASN A 122 -0.73 -13.88 11.95
N GLN A 123 -0.90 -13.17 10.83
CA GLN A 123 0.04 -12.15 10.35
C GLN A 123 -0.36 -10.73 10.77
N TYR A 124 -1.59 -10.53 11.23
CA TYR A 124 -2.05 -9.21 11.67
C TYR A 124 -1.24 -8.69 12.86
N GLY A 125 -0.54 -7.56 12.66
CA GLY A 125 0.30 -6.95 13.68
C GLY A 125 1.53 -7.78 14.08
N ILE A 126 1.95 -8.77 13.28
CA ILE A 126 3.08 -9.64 13.63
C ILE A 126 4.41 -8.88 13.69
N LEU A 127 4.57 -7.83 12.87
CA LEU A 127 5.80 -7.06 12.78
C LEU A 127 5.83 -5.85 13.74
N GLN A 128 4.86 -5.75 14.64
CA GLN A 128 4.82 -4.67 15.63
C GLN A 128 6.04 -4.66 16.56
N SER A 129 6.60 -5.83 16.88
CA SER A 129 7.79 -5.97 17.71
C SER A 129 9.10 -5.73 16.96
N ASP A 130 9.06 -5.80 15.64
CA ASP A 130 10.25 -5.86 14.80
C ASP A 130 10.65 -4.47 14.29
N ILE A 131 9.81 -3.47 14.52
CA ILE A 131 10.16 -2.07 14.27
C ILE A 131 11.29 -1.71 15.22
N VAL A 132 12.47 -1.50 14.63
CA VAL A 132 13.65 -1.07 15.36
C VAL A 132 13.44 0.39 15.74
N ASP A 133 13.03 0.64 16.99
CA ASP A 133 12.92 2.00 17.53
C ASP A 133 14.15 2.83 17.14
N MET A 134 13.94 4.09 16.75
CA MET A 134 15.07 4.98 16.54
C MET A 134 15.84 5.11 17.85
N PRO A 135 17.14 4.73 17.88
CA PRO A 135 17.92 4.85 19.10
C PRO A 135 17.99 6.32 19.52
N ALA A 136 17.63 6.60 20.77
CA ALA A 136 17.84 7.90 21.36
C ALA A 136 19.35 8.12 21.61
N GLY A 137 19.90 9.21 21.05
CA GLY A 137 21.29 9.64 21.28
C GLY A 137 22.37 8.69 20.73
N ASN A 138 23.42 8.46 21.52
CA ASN A 138 24.64 7.74 21.12
C ASN A 138 24.55 6.21 21.26
N GLN A 139 23.35 5.66 21.48
CA GLN A 139 23.19 4.22 21.64
C GLN A 139 23.42 3.52 20.28
N GLN A 140 24.29 2.51 20.29
CA GLN A 140 24.51 1.67 19.12
C GLN A 140 23.45 0.58 19.03
N VAL A 141 22.84 0.44 17.86
CA VAL A 141 21.82 -0.58 17.58
C VAL A 141 22.36 -1.55 16.53
N ALA A 142 22.02 -2.84 16.70
CA ALA A 142 22.33 -3.85 15.71
C ALA A 142 21.51 -3.59 14.45
N CYS A 143 22.18 -3.37 13.33
CA CYS A 143 21.57 -3.20 12.02
C CYS A 143 21.36 -4.57 11.35
N ALA A 144 20.49 -4.62 10.35
CA ALA A 144 20.22 -5.85 9.59
C ALA A 144 21.45 -6.42 8.87
N ASP A 145 22.46 -5.58 8.59
CA ASP A 145 23.76 -5.96 8.04
C ASP A 145 24.72 -6.60 9.07
N GLY A 146 24.28 -6.77 10.33
CA GLY A 146 25.07 -7.31 11.44
C GLY A 146 26.03 -6.30 12.08
N SER A 147 26.12 -5.07 11.55
CA SER A 147 26.91 -3.99 12.14
C SER A 147 26.20 -3.36 13.33
N ARG A 148 26.96 -2.67 14.18
CA ARG A 148 26.43 -1.83 15.25
C ARG A 148 26.71 -0.38 14.90
N LYS A 149 25.66 0.36 14.56
CA LYS A 149 25.76 1.77 14.17
C LYS A 149 25.05 2.64 15.20
N THR A 150 25.59 3.82 15.44
CA THR A 150 24.88 4.89 16.15
C THR A 150 23.71 5.40 15.31
N ARG A 151 22.81 6.17 15.92
CA ARG A 151 21.70 6.83 15.21
C ARG A 151 22.19 7.63 13.99
N ALA A 152 23.19 8.49 14.19
CA ALA A 152 23.73 9.36 13.15
C ALA A 152 24.38 8.56 12.00
N GLU A 153 25.24 7.59 12.31
CA GLU A 153 25.87 6.72 11.31
C GLU A 153 24.83 5.93 10.50
N ARG A 154 23.76 5.49 11.16
CA ARG A 154 22.66 4.80 10.47
C ARG A 154 21.99 5.74 9.49
N LEU A 155 21.51 6.89 9.96
CA LEU A 155 20.79 7.89 9.15
C LEU A 155 21.63 8.41 7.97
N GLU A 156 22.93 8.63 8.17
CA GLU A 156 23.85 9.05 7.10
C GLU A 156 23.99 7.97 6.01
N SER A 157 23.94 6.69 6.40
CA SER A 157 23.99 5.57 5.46
C SER A 157 22.66 5.28 4.74
N LEU A 158 21.55 5.87 5.20
CA LEU A 158 20.24 5.65 4.60
C LEU A 158 20.09 6.48 3.31
N PRO A 159 19.34 5.98 2.31
CA PRO A 159 18.98 6.78 1.14
C PRO A 159 18.08 7.94 1.56
N ASP A 160 18.21 9.07 0.89
CA ASP A 160 17.32 10.21 1.11
C ASP A 160 15.89 9.90 0.63
N VAL A 161 14.90 10.51 1.29
CA VAL A 161 13.51 10.44 0.83
C VAL A 161 13.43 11.09 -0.55
N PRO A 162 12.81 10.44 -1.55
CA PRO A 162 12.70 11.03 -2.87
C PRO A 162 11.96 12.36 -2.79
N VAL A 163 12.52 13.39 -3.42
CA VAL A 163 11.90 14.71 -3.49
C VAL A 163 10.75 14.67 -4.49
N ASP A 164 9.60 15.21 -4.11
CA ASP A 164 8.43 15.26 -4.96
C ASP A 164 7.96 16.71 -5.22
N ASP A 165 8.34 17.20 -6.39
CA ASP A 165 8.03 18.53 -6.87
C ASP A 165 6.76 18.56 -7.75
N ARG A 166 5.81 17.63 -7.55
CA ARG A 166 4.60 17.53 -8.39
C ARG A 166 3.85 18.85 -8.59
N GLY A 167 3.87 19.74 -7.60
CA GLY A 167 3.22 21.06 -7.69
C GLY A 167 3.85 21.95 -8.76
N THR A 168 5.18 22.03 -8.80
CA THR A 168 5.91 22.80 -9.82
C THR A 168 5.87 22.08 -11.17
N GLU A 169 5.96 20.74 -11.18
CA GLU A 169 5.82 19.91 -12.38
C GLU A 169 4.46 20.13 -13.06
N ILE A 170 3.34 19.97 -12.33
CA ILE A 170 1.99 20.14 -12.87
C ILE A 170 1.76 21.60 -13.28
N ALA A 171 2.18 22.57 -12.48
CA ALA A 171 2.05 23.99 -12.84
C ALA A 171 2.79 24.32 -14.13
N SER A 172 4.02 23.81 -14.30
CA SER A 172 4.81 24.01 -15.52
C SER A 172 4.17 23.33 -16.73
N ALA A 173 3.62 22.13 -16.56
CA ALA A 173 2.93 21.39 -17.62
C ALA A 173 1.66 22.11 -18.06
N MET A 174 0.83 22.57 -17.11
CA MET A 174 -0.37 23.35 -17.40
C MET A 174 -0.06 24.67 -18.07
N ALA A 175 0.97 25.39 -17.62
CA ALA A 175 1.43 26.61 -18.27
C ALA A 175 1.86 26.35 -19.72
N THR A 176 2.60 25.26 -19.95
CA THR A 176 3.05 24.85 -21.29
C THR A 176 1.86 24.47 -22.19
N LEU A 177 0.92 23.65 -21.69
CA LEU A 177 -0.31 23.29 -22.40
C LEU A 177 -1.16 24.50 -22.73
N GLY A 178 -1.25 25.48 -21.81
CA GLY A 178 -1.96 26.73 -22.04
C GLY A 178 -1.37 27.54 -23.19
N VAL A 179 -0.05 27.69 -23.22
CA VAL A 179 0.65 28.39 -24.32
C VAL A 179 0.46 27.65 -25.64
N VAL A 180 0.67 26.33 -25.67
CA VAL A 180 0.48 25.51 -26.87
C VAL A 180 -0.96 25.55 -27.36
N GLY A 181 -1.94 25.48 -26.45
CA GLY A 181 -3.36 25.56 -26.76
C GLY A 181 -3.76 26.90 -27.37
N ILE A 182 -3.30 28.02 -26.78
CA ILE A 182 -3.52 29.37 -27.35
C ILE A 182 -2.88 29.47 -28.74
N CYS A 183 -1.67 28.96 -28.91
CA CYS A 183 -0.97 28.99 -30.19
C CYS A 183 -1.69 28.15 -31.26
N PHE A 184 -2.19 26.98 -30.88
CA PHE A 184 -2.98 26.12 -31.76
C PHE A 184 -4.29 26.78 -32.18
N LEU A 185 -5.03 27.38 -31.24
CA LEU A 185 -6.28 28.08 -31.52
C LEU A 185 -6.05 29.32 -32.41
N ALA A 186 -5.02 30.12 -32.14
CA ALA A 186 -4.69 31.29 -32.96
C ALA A 186 -4.40 30.91 -34.43
N ASN A 187 -3.70 29.79 -34.63
CA ASN A 187 -3.45 29.25 -35.97
C ASN A 187 -4.73 28.67 -36.62
N LEU A 188 -5.53 27.93 -35.86
CA LEU A 188 -6.78 27.34 -36.33
C LEU A 188 -7.81 28.38 -36.79
N PHE A 189 -7.88 29.52 -36.10
CA PHE A 189 -8.80 30.61 -36.43
C PHE A 189 -8.23 31.62 -37.44
N GLY A 190 -7.02 31.40 -37.97
CA GLY A 190 -6.41 32.29 -38.96
C GLY A 190 -6.20 33.71 -38.43
N MET A 191 -5.79 33.85 -37.17
CA MET A 191 -5.50 35.16 -36.57
C MET A 191 -4.13 35.67 -37.05
N ASP A 192 -4.09 36.15 -38.29
CA ASP A 192 -2.88 36.57 -39.01
C ASP A 192 -2.05 37.64 -38.27
N ASP A 193 -2.69 38.46 -37.43
CA ASP A 193 -2.02 39.50 -36.63
C ASP A 193 -1.19 38.95 -35.46
N ILE A 194 -1.50 37.74 -34.97
CA ILE A 194 -0.79 37.12 -33.83
C ILE A 194 0.27 36.12 -34.31
N THR A 195 0.15 35.64 -35.55
CA THR A 195 1.03 34.66 -36.20
C THR A 195 2.54 34.86 -35.98
N PRO A 196 3.13 36.08 -36.04
CA PRO A 196 4.56 36.25 -35.75
C PRO A 196 4.91 35.95 -34.29
N VAL A 197 4.05 36.30 -33.33
CA VAL A 197 4.23 35.98 -31.91
C VAL A 197 4.02 34.48 -31.67
N THR A 198 3.03 33.88 -32.32
CA THR A 198 2.77 32.45 -32.24
C THR A 198 3.92 31.62 -32.79
N ASN A 199 4.50 32.04 -33.92
CA ASN A 199 5.66 31.40 -34.52
C ASN A 199 6.93 31.59 -33.67
N LEU A 200 7.10 32.75 -33.04
CA LEU A 200 8.20 32.99 -32.09
C LEU A 200 8.07 32.10 -30.85
N LEU A 201 6.85 31.93 -30.31
CA LEU A 201 6.58 31.05 -29.17
C LEU A 201 6.80 29.58 -29.54
N TRP A 202 6.28 29.12 -30.68
CA TRP A 202 6.56 27.78 -31.19
C TRP A 202 8.04 27.56 -31.41
N PHE A 203 8.74 28.50 -32.04
CA PHE A 203 10.18 28.43 -32.23
C PHE A 203 10.90 28.40 -30.88
N THR A 204 10.49 29.19 -29.90
CA THR A 204 11.11 29.22 -28.56
C THR A 204 10.87 27.92 -27.81
N ILE A 205 9.64 27.37 -27.80
CA ILE A 205 9.32 26.08 -27.17
C ILE A 205 10.11 24.95 -27.85
N THR A 206 10.14 24.93 -29.18
CA THR A 206 10.87 23.90 -29.94
C THR A 206 12.37 24.06 -29.73
N THR A 207 12.89 25.29 -29.71
CA THR A 207 14.32 25.56 -29.49
C THR A 207 14.72 25.23 -28.07
N VAL A 208 13.94 25.58 -27.05
CA VAL A 208 14.21 25.19 -25.65
C VAL A 208 14.13 23.68 -25.50
N GLY A 209 13.12 23.02 -26.08
CA GLY A 209 12.99 21.57 -26.07
C GLY A 209 14.16 20.87 -26.77
N VAL A 210 14.61 21.39 -27.91
CA VAL A 210 15.76 20.88 -28.64
C VAL A 210 17.06 21.16 -27.89
N VAL A 211 17.28 22.38 -27.38
CA VAL A 211 18.50 22.81 -26.67
C VAL A 211 18.66 22.06 -25.35
N ASP A 212 17.58 21.84 -24.60
CA ASP A 212 17.62 21.13 -23.32
C ASP A 212 17.86 19.62 -23.51
N ASN A 213 17.40 19.04 -24.63
CA ASN A 213 17.75 17.67 -25.05
C ASN A 213 19.03 17.59 -25.91
N PHE A 214 19.60 18.73 -26.32
CA PHE A 214 20.70 18.79 -27.28
C PHE A 214 21.97 18.17 -26.70
N TYR A 215 22.17 18.30 -25.39
CA TYR A 215 23.30 17.71 -24.69
C TYR A 215 23.27 16.18 -24.77
N ASP A 216 22.10 15.55 -24.56
CA ASP A 216 21.95 14.10 -24.64
C ASP A 216 22.07 13.61 -26.10
N VAL A 217 21.60 14.39 -27.08
CA VAL A 217 21.81 14.12 -28.51
C VAL A 217 23.29 14.26 -28.92
N LEU A 218 24.01 15.26 -28.39
CA LEU A 218 25.44 15.44 -28.61
C LEU A 218 26.25 14.33 -27.94
N GLN A 219 25.82 13.84 -26.77
CA GLN A 219 26.46 12.72 -26.08
C GLN A 219 26.21 11.40 -26.81
N PHE A 220 24.98 11.17 -27.29
CA PHE A 220 24.65 10.01 -28.12
C PHE A 220 25.45 10.04 -29.43
N GLY A 221 25.50 11.21 -30.09
CA GLY A 221 26.26 11.42 -31.32
C GLY A 221 27.77 11.28 -31.12
N SER A 222 28.33 11.79 -30.02
CA SER A 222 29.76 11.66 -29.71
C SER A 222 30.13 10.22 -29.35
N ASN A 223 29.30 9.51 -28.57
CA ASN A 223 29.50 8.10 -28.26
C ASN A 223 29.37 7.20 -29.49
N ALA A 224 28.43 7.49 -30.40
CA ALA A 224 28.31 6.81 -31.69
C ALA A 224 29.51 7.07 -32.61
N ALA A 225 30.02 8.32 -32.64
CA ALA A 225 31.22 8.66 -33.39
C ALA A 225 32.49 8.02 -32.80
N ILE A 226 32.64 8.02 -31.47
CA ILE A 226 33.77 7.43 -30.74
C ILE A 226 33.78 5.90 -30.87
N SER A 227 32.62 5.24 -30.87
CA SER A 227 32.51 3.79 -31.09
C SER A 227 32.76 3.38 -32.55
N SER A 228 32.56 4.29 -33.51
CA SER A 228 32.91 4.07 -34.92
C SER A 228 34.38 4.30 -35.27
N LEU A 229 35.15 4.93 -34.36
CA LEU A 229 36.57 5.23 -34.54
C LEU A 229 37.44 4.14 -33.89
N ASN A 230 38.16 3.39 -34.73
CA ASN A 230 39.10 2.34 -34.34
C ASN A 230 40.45 2.94 -33.88
N THR A 231 40.42 3.84 -32.89
CA THR A 231 41.60 4.57 -32.41
C THR A 231 42.01 4.16 -31.00
N THR A 232 43.32 3.99 -30.84
CA THR A 232 44.05 3.67 -29.60
C THR A 232 43.69 4.60 -28.44
N ASP A 233 43.61 4.04 -27.24
CA ASP A 233 42.97 4.58 -26.02
C ASP A 233 43.41 5.99 -25.59
N THR A 234 44.57 6.47 -26.00
CA THR A 234 45.14 7.75 -25.56
C THR A 234 44.45 9.00 -26.13
N ASN A 235 43.70 8.90 -27.22
CA ASN A 235 42.98 10.05 -27.81
C ASN A 235 41.51 10.16 -27.38
N LYS A 236 40.96 9.18 -26.65
CA LYS A 236 39.56 9.20 -26.20
C LYS A 236 39.32 10.12 -25.00
N GLU A 237 40.35 10.39 -24.19
CA GLU A 237 40.20 11.25 -23.01
C GLU A 237 40.08 12.74 -23.33
N ASN A 238 40.67 13.19 -24.45
CA ASN A 238 40.64 14.61 -24.86
C ASN A 238 39.34 15.03 -25.57
N LEU A 239 38.40 14.11 -25.74
CA LEU A 239 37.11 14.32 -26.42
C LEU A 239 35.91 14.24 -25.47
N LYS A 240 36.16 14.33 -24.15
CA LYS A 240 35.08 14.42 -23.16
C LYS A 240 34.45 15.81 -23.24
N LEU A 241 33.16 15.84 -23.56
CA LEU A 241 32.33 17.04 -23.49
C LEU A 241 32.42 17.68 -22.08
N PRO A 242 32.29 19.01 -21.96
CA PRO A 242 32.26 19.69 -20.66
C PRO A 242 31.18 19.09 -19.76
N GLN A 243 31.45 19.02 -18.46
CA GLN A 243 30.52 18.46 -17.49
C GLN A 243 29.19 19.24 -17.50
N LYS A 244 28.07 18.50 -17.49
CA LYS A 244 26.68 18.98 -17.63
C LYS A 244 26.36 20.14 -16.67
N GLU A 245 26.99 20.15 -15.50
CA GLU A 245 26.84 21.14 -14.42
C GLU A 245 27.44 22.53 -14.72
N SER A 246 28.26 22.67 -15.76
CA SER A 246 28.96 23.92 -16.08
C SER A 246 28.21 24.86 -17.04
N LEU A 247 27.04 24.45 -17.53
CA LEU A 247 26.25 25.25 -18.47
C LEU A 247 25.35 26.27 -17.74
N PRO A 248 25.32 27.54 -18.18
CA PRO A 248 24.51 28.58 -17.53
C PRO A 248 23.02 28.26 -17.65
N PHE A 249 22.25 28.56 -16.60
CA PHE A 249 20.80 28.35 -16.49
C PHE A 249 20.31 26.89 -16.48
N GLY A 250 21.19 25.91 -16.26
CA GLY A 250 20.80 24.49 -16.32
C GLY A 250 20.38 24.04 -17.72
N LEU A 251 20.68 24.81 -18.77
CA LEU A 251 20.37 24.44 -20.14
C LEU A 251 21.19 23.21 -20.53
N GLY A 252 20.50 22.12 -20.86
CA GLY A 252 21.13 20.85 -21.17
C GLY A 252 21.21 19.89 -19.98
N THR A 253 20.74 20.26 -18.78
CA THR A 253 20.52 19.30 -17.68
C THR A 253 19.29 18.43 -17.96
N GLY A 254 18.36 18.91 -18.79
CA GLY A 254 17.06 18.29 -18.99
C GLY A 254 16.09 18.56 -17.85
N GLU A 255 16.41 19.46 -16.91
CA GLU A 255 15.55 19.74 -15.75
C GLU A 255 14.26 20.44 -16.15
N LEU A 256 14.30 21.48 -16.98
CA LEU A 256 13.10 22.23 -17.39
C LEU A 256 12.17 21.37 -18.26
N THR A 257 12.71 20.72 -19.28
CA THR A 257 11.93 19.78 -20.10
C THR A 257 11.51 18.56 -19.29
N GLY A 258 12.33 18.10 -18.35
CA GLY A 258 12.00 17.06 -17.38
C GLY A 258 10.80 17.43 -16.52
N THR A 259 10.79 18.60 -15.90
CA THR A 259 9.68 19.09 -15.05
C THR A 259 8.36 19.15 -15.82
N VAL A 260 8.38 19.65 -17.07
CA VAL A 260 7.19 19.70 -17.93
C VAL A 260 6.73 18.30 -18.36
N THR A 261 7.63 17.44 -18.82
CA THR A 261 7.29 16.08 -19.27
C THR A 261 6.79 15.20 -18.13
N ARG A 262 7.38 15.33 -16.94
CA ARG A 262 6.91 14.72 -15.70
C ARG A 262 5.51 15.21 -15.31
N GLY A 263 5.28 16.53 -15.37
CA GLY A 263 3.96 17.11 -15.10
C GLY A 263 2.90 16.65 -16.09
N LEU A 264 3.23 16.56 -17.38
CA LEU A 264 2.36 16.01 -18.42
C LEU A 264 2.07 14.53 -18.19
N THR A 265 3.09 13.74 -17.84
CA THR A 265 2.93 12.33 -17.51
C THR A 265 1.95 12.19 -16.35
N ARG A 266 2.12 12.93 -15.25
CA ARG A 266 1.15 12.92 -14.12
C ARG A 266 -0.27 13.32 -14.51
N LEU A 267 -0.42 14.27 -15.44
CA LEU A 267 -1.73 14.74 -15.89
C LEU A 267 -2.44 13.77 -16.82
N CYS A 268 -1.68 13.02 -17.63
CA CYS A 268 -2.24 12.24 -18.75
C CYS A 268 -2.07 10.72 -18.60
N SER A 269 -1.14 10.25 -17.77
CA SER A 269 -0.92 8.81 -17.55
C SER A 269 -1.71 8.34 -16.34
N THR A 270 -2.74 7.55 -16.57
CA THR A 270 -3.32 6.66 -15.57
C THR A 270 -2.65 5.30 -15.71
N ASP A 271 -1.81 4.94 -14.74
CA ASP A 271 -1.17 3.63 -14.68
C ASP A 271 -1.81 2.82 -13.56
N THR A 272 -2.84 2.06 -13.90
CA THR A 272 -3.60 1.25 -12.93
C THR A 272 -2.72 0.22 -12.24
N GLU A 273 -1.75 -0.39 -12.94
CA GLU A 273 -0.86 -1.37 -12.33
C GLU A 273 -0.03 -0.71 -11.23
N ARG A 274 0.53 0.47 -11.54
CA ARG A 274 1.31 1.25 -10.59
C ARG A 274 0.50 1.74 -9.39
N GLU A 275 -0.73 2.18 -9.61
CA GLU A 275 -1.66 2.51 -8.52
C GLU A 275 -1.91 1.29 -7.63
N CYS A 276 -2.24 0.14 -8.22
CA CYS A 276 -2.46 -1.09 -7.45
C CYS A 276 -1.20 -1.57 -6.70
N GLN A 277 0.00 -1.31 -7.21
CA GLN A 277 1.26 -1.61 -6.50
C GLN A 277 1.40 -0.75 -5.24
N VAL A 278 1.13 0.55 -5.35
CA VAL A 278 1.18 1.50 -4.23
C VAL A 278 0.11 1.17 -3.18
N GLU A 279 -1.12 0.88 -3.63
CA GLU A 279 -2.24 0.54 -2.77
C GLU A 279 -2.03 -0.79 -2.05
N ALA A 280 -1.45 -1.78 -2.74
CA ALA A 280 -1.01 -3.03 -2.13
C ALA A 280 0.06 -2.78 -1.04
N ALA A 281 1.07 -1.96 -1.32
CA ALA A 281 2.12 -1.68 -0.32
C ALA A 281 1.57 -1.00 0.95
N ALA A 282 0.66 -0.03 0.77
CA ALA A 282 -0.04 0.61 1.89
C ALA A 282 -0.85 -0.39 2.70
N LEU A 283 -1.67 -1.22 2.04
CA LEU A 283 -2.54 -2.19 2.69
C LEU A 283 -1.74 -3.26 3.43
N TYR A 284 -0.70 -3.81 2.80
CA TYR A 284 0.21 -4.79 3.39
C TYR A 284 0.81 -4.24 4.68
N THR A 285 1.38 -3.03 4.58
CA THR A 285 2.10 -2.39 5.68
C THR A 285 1.16 -2.10 6.85
N ALA A 286 -0.02 -1.54 6.59
CA ALA A 286 -1.01 -1.33 7.65
C ALA A 286 -1.36 -2.63 8.37
N TYR A 287 -1.60 -3.70 7.61
CA TYR A 287 -2.00 -5.00 8.15
C TYR A 287 -0.92 -5.62 9.05
N VAL A 288 0.33 -5.70 8.57
CA VAL A 288 1.42 -6.33 9.33
C VAL A 288 1.91 -5.47 10.49
N LEU A 289 1.73 -4.15 10.43
CA LEU A 289 1.94 -3.24 11.55
C LEU A 289 0.75 -3.22 12.54
N GLY A 290 -0.35 -3.89 12.20
CA GLY A 290 -1.56 -3.98 13.02
C GLY A 290 -2.22 -2.63 13.22
N LEU A 291 -2.18 -1.78 12.20
CA LEU A 291 -2.95 -0.55 12.14
C LEU A 291 -4.40 -0.90 11.76
N PRO A 292 -5.41 -0.25 12.36
CA PRO A 292 -6.80 -0.56 12.09
C PRO A 292 -7.37 0.19 10.88
N CYS A 293 -6.51 0.65 9.97
CA CYS A 293 -6.88 1.36 8.76
C CYS A 293 -6.45 0.57 7.53
N PHE A 294 -7.38 0.38 6.59
CA PHE A 294 -7.11 -0.25 5.30
C PHE A 294 -7.31 0.73 4.14
N ALA A 295 -6.92 1.99 4.36
CA ALA A 295 -6.96 2.98 3.28
C ALA A 295 -5.95 2.58 2.21
N PHE A 296 -6.43 2.33 1.00
CA PHE A 296 -5.60 2.08 -0.17
C PHE A 296 -4.65 3.25 -0.45
N ARG A 297 -5.11 4.48 -0.18
CA ARG A 297 -4.31 5.71 -0.31
C ARG A 297 -4.19 6.41 1.04
N PRO A 298 -3.13 6.12 1.80
CA PRO A 298 -2.97 6.71 3.11
C PRO A 298 -2.74 8.21 2.98
N ASN A 299 -3.39 9.01 3.82
CA ASN A 299 -3.23 10.46 3.84
C ASN A 299 -3.01 10.98 5.26
N SER A 300 -2.33 12.12 5.32
CA SER A 300 -1.93 12.79 6.55
C SER A 300 -3.09 13.20 7.44
N LEU A 301 -4.24 13.55 6.87
CA LEU A 301 -5.41 13.99 7.62
C LEU A 301 -6.10 12.80 8.31
N GLU A 302 -6.36 11.72 7.59
CA GLU A 302 -6.91 10.48 8.13
C GLU A 302 -5.97 9.87 9.15
N ALA A 303 -4.66 9.87 8.89
CA ALA A 303 -3.66 9.44 9.85
C ALA A 303 -3.72 10.26 11.15
N ALA A 304 -3.80 11.59 11.05
CA ALA A 304 -3.94 12.45 12.23
C ALA A 304 -5.25 12.19 12.99
N ASN A 305 -6.37 12.04 12.27
CA ASN A 305 -7.66 11.72 12.87
C ASN A 305 -7.64 10.38 13.58
N LEU A 306 -7.05 9.36 12.95
CA LEU A 306 -6.85 8.03 13.53
C LEU A 306 -6.09 8.12 14.86
N MET A 307 -5.02 8.90 14.88
CA MET A 307 -4.19 9.07 16.07
C MET A 307 -4.90 9.80 17.20
N VAL A 308 -5.66 10.85 16.89
CA VAL A 308 -6.42 11.63 17.88
C VAL A 308 -7.59 10.82 18.43
N GLN A 309 -8.31 10.08 17.58
CA GLN A 309 -9.45 9.25 18.02
C GLN A 309 -9.01 8.10 18.94
N HIS A 310 -7.84 7.52 18.69
CA HIS A 310 -7.29 6.45 19.52
C HIS A 310 -6.43 6.94 20.71
N GLU A 311 -6.41 8.25 20.98
CA GLU A 311 -5.72 8.82 22.15
C GLU A 311 -6.28 8.23 23.45
N GLU A 312 -7.60 8.01 23.54
CA GLU A 312 -8.26 7.42 24.72
C GLU A 312 -7.78 5.99 25.04
N GLN A 313 -7.32 5.26 24.02
CA GLN A 313 -6.82 3.89 24.15
C GLN A 313 -5.28 3.82 24.27
N ASN A 314 -4.58 4.95 24.18
CA ASN A 314 -3.11 5.09 24.28
C ASN A 314 -2.29 4.18 23.34
N LEU A 315 -2.87 3.58 22.31
CA LEU A 315 -2.15 2.64 21.43
C LEU A 315 -1.35 3.37 20.34
N LEU A 316 -1.99 4.35 19.68
CA LEU A 316 -1.40 5.04 18.52
C LEU A 316 -0.69 6.35 18.87
N SER A 317 -0.99 6.95 20.03
CA SER A 317 -0.32 8.18 20.51
C SER A 317 1.09 7.94 21.06
N THR A 318 1.48 6.67 21.23
CA THR A 318 2.84 6.31 21.66
C THR A 318 3.87 6.58 20.57
N THR A 319 5.14 6.66 20.95
CA THR A 319 6.27 6.73 20.01
C THR A 319 6.21 5.62 18.96
N SER A 320 6.01 4.38 19.40
CA SER A 320 5.87 3.24 18.48
C SER A 320 4.66 3.38 17.55
N GLY A 321 3.54 3.91 18.04
CA GLY A 321 2.34 4.19 17.23
C GLY A 321 2.61 5.18 16.11
N ILE A 322 3.25 6.31 16.41
CA ILE A 322 3.63 7.34 15.43
C ILE A 322 4.58 6.76 14.38
N LEU A 323 5.61 6.03 14.82
CA LEU A 323 6.56 5.39 13.90
C LEU A 323 5.86 4.40 12.96
N LYS A 324 4.90 3.60 13.44
CA LYS A 324 4.09 2.70 12.60
C LYS A 324 3.31 3.46 11.53
N VAL A 325 2.66 4.55 11.91
CA VAL A 325 1.87 5.37 10.98
C VAL A 325 2.77 6.05 9.95
N LEU A 326 3.98 6.49 10.33
CA LEU A 326 4.97 7.04 9.38
C LEU A 326 5.46 5.98 8.39
N ILE A 327 5.79 4.77 8.86
CA ILE A 327 6.17 3.64 7.98
C ILE A 327 5.04 3.34 6.99
N TRP A 328 3.79 3.30 7.47
CA TRP A 328 2.61 3.10 6.63
C TRP A 328 2.44 4.20 5.56
N LEU A 329 2.57 5.47 5.94
CA LEU A 329 2.49 6.59 4.98
C LEU A 329 3.63 6.57 3.94
N MET A 330 4.79 6.04 4.31
CA MET A 330 5.95 5.93 3.41
C MET A 330 5.97 4.65 2.56
N ALA A 331 5.18 3.62 2.89
CA ALA A 331 5.14 2.37 2.14
C ALA A 331 4.77 2.53 0.64
N PRO A 332 3.76 3.34 0.27
CA PRO A 332 3.55 3.80 -1.09
C PRO A 332 4.80 4.28 -1.81
N VAL A 333 5.56 5.16 -1.15
CA VAL A 333 6.73 5.83 -1.70
C VAL A 333 7.86 4.84 -1.93
N ALA A 334 8.11 3.98 -0.94
CA ALA A 334 9.11 2.93 -1.03
C ALA A 334 8.81 1.91 -2.13
N MET A 335 7.54 1.50 -2.28
CA MET A 335 7.14 0.59 -3.34
C MET A 335 7.30 1.21 -4.73
N GLU A 336 6.89 2.46 -4.89
CA GLU A 336 6.96 3.16 -6.16
C GLU A 336 8.41 3.46 -6.56
N SER A 337 9.24 3.97 -5.63
CA SER A 337 10.65 4.30 -5.89
C SER A 337 11.51 3.08 -6.22
N MET A 338 11.13 1.90 -5.70
CA MET A 338 11.82 0.65 -6.01
C MET A 338 11.62 0.20 -7.46
N LYS A 339 10.45 0.48 -8.06
CA LYS A 339 10.08 0.02 -9.41
C LYS A 339 10.15 1.10 -10.48
N HIS A 340 9.96 2.36 -10.08
CA HIS A 340 9.80 3.48 -10.99
C HIS A 340 10.80 4.59 -10.65
N PRO A 341 11.41 5.23 -11.66
CA PRO A 341 12.40 6.29 -11.44
C PRO A 341 11.81 7.61 -10.94
N GLN A 342 10.50 7.78 -11.07
CA GLN A 342 9.77 8.97 -10.65
C GLN A 342 8.64 8.51 -9.71
N LEU A 343 8.20 9.37 -8.79
CA LEU A 343 6.94 9.19 -8.05
C LEU A 343 5.78 9.82 -8.84
N ILE A 344 4.66 9.13 -9.00
CA ILE A 344 3.47 9.63 -9.71
C ILE A 344 2.25 9.43 -8.81
N CYS A 345 2.11 8.24 -8.26
CA CYS A 345 0.95 7.81 -7.47
C CYS A 345 1.14 8.09 -5.98
N SER A 346 2.32 7.82 -5.42
CA SER A 346 2.61 8.03 -3.99
C SER A 346 3.09 9.45 -3.70
N ASP A 347 2.84 9.98 -2.50
CA ASP A 347 3.24 11.33 -2.10
C ASP A 347 4.02 11.31 -0.76
N PRO A 348 5.34 11.61 -0.75
CA PRO A 348 6.15 11.60 0.47
C PRO A 348 5.77 12.70 1.46
N ARG A 349 5.02 13.73 1.02
CA ARG A 349 4.60 14.86 1.85
C ARG A 349 3.46 14.50 2.79
N GLU A 350 2.81 13.35 2.62
CA GLU A 350 1.78 12.90 3.55
C GLU A 350 2.38 12.56 4.92
N ALA A 351 3.57 11.96 4.97
CA ALA A 351 4.24 11.69 6.24
C ALA A 351 4.69 12.97 6.96
N SER A 352 5.23 13.96 6.23
CA SER A 352 5.57 15.27 6.82
C SER A 352 4.32 16.05 7.24
N GLY A 353 3.26 15.98 6.44
CA GLY A 353 1.97 16.58 6.75
C GLY A 353 1.30 15.99 7.99
N LEU A 354 1.54 14.71 8.30
CA LEU A 354 1.12 14.12 9.58
C LEU A 354 1.87 14.77 10.75
N LEU A 355 3.20 14.81 10.67
CA LEU A 355 4.02 15.40 11.74
C LEU A 355 3.62 16.85 12.01
N GLN A 356 3.43 17.66 10.96
CA GLN A 356 2.97 19.04 11.09
C GLN A 356 1.60 19.14 11.79
N ARG A 357 0.64 18.29 11.42
CA ARG A 357 -0.70 18.27 12.06
C ARG A 357 -0.64 17.88 13.52
N LEU A 358 0.21 16.92 13.88
CA LEU A 358 0.42 16.54 15.28
C LEU A 358 1.06 17.69 16.08
N GLN A 359 2.03 18.40 15.50
CA GLN A 359 2.64 19.58 16.10
C GLN A 359 1.60 20.70 16.33
N ASP A 360 0.77 20.99 15.31
CA ASP A 360 -0.32 21.96 15.40
C ASP A 360 -1.35 21.58 16.47
N TYR A 361 -1.67 20.28 16.58
CA TYR A 361 -2.58 19.75 17.59
C TYR A 361 -1.99 19.87 19.00
N ALA A 362 -0.73 19.49 19.19
CA ALA A 362 -0.04 19.61 20.48
C ALA A 362 0.04 21.08 20.93
N GLY A 363 0.36 22.01 20.02
CA GLY A 363 0.41 23.44 20.29
C GLY A 363 -0.94 24.04 20.68
N LYS A 364 -2.06 23.52 20.14
CA LYS A 364 -3.41 23.97 20.49
C LYS A 364 -3.90 23.43 21.83
N ASN A 365 -3.50 22.21 22.20
CA ASN A 365 -4.00 21.52 23.39
C ASN A 365 -3.08 21.61 24.62
N ASN A 366 -1.94 22.33 24.52
CA ASN A 366 -0.93 22.40 25.58
C ASN A 366 -0.48 21.01 26.07
N LEU A 367 -0.46 20.02 25.17
CA LEU A 367 0.07 18.70 25.47
C LEU A 367 1.59 18.81 25.65
N ASP A 368 2.16 17.98 26.52
CA ASP A 368 3.60 17.83 26.64
C ASP A 368 4.19 17.68 25.24
N SER A 369 5.22 18.50 24.96
CA SER A 369 5.85 18.60 23.65
C SER A 369 6.26 17.21 23.14
N LEU A 370 5.74 16.84 21.96
CA LEU A 370 6.15 15.67 21.18
C LEU A 370 7.68 15.53 21.20
N TRP A 371 8.18 14.31 21.40
CA TRP A 371 9.61 14.10 21.73
C TRP A 371 10.57 14.67 20.69
N TRP A 372 10.19 14.70 19.42
CA TRP A 372 11.01 15.28 18.35
C TRP A 372 11.01 16.81 18.31
N MET A 373 10.06 17.47 18.98
CA MET A 373 10.04 18.94 19.12
C MET A 373 10.95 19.43 20.26
N LEU A 374 11.41 18.52 21.13
CA LEU A 374 12.29 18.84 22.25
C LEU A 374 13.76 18.92 21.84
N GLU A 375 14.10 18.49 20.63
CA GLU A 375 15.46 18.48 20.11
C GLU A 375 15.94 19.90 19.71
N GLU A 376 17.26 20.09 19.70
CA GLU A 376 17.88 21.39 19.37
C GLU A 376 17.53 21.87 17.95
N SER A 377 17.25 20.93 17.03
CA SER A 377 16.87 21.20 15.64
C SER A 377 15.64 20.36 15.23
N PRO A 378 14.41 20.83 15.50
CA PRO A 378 13.19 20.06 15.25
C PRO A 378 12.93 19.80 13.75
N GLU A 379 13.40 20.69 12.87
CA GLU A 379 13.29 20.51 11.41
C GLU A 379 14.18 19.36 10.93
N GLN A 380 15.43 19.31 11.39
CA GLN A 380 16.35 18.22 11.06
C GLN A 380 15.82 16.88 11.61
N GLU A 381 15.35 16.89 12.85
CA GLU A 381 14.78 15.70 13.49
C GLU A 381 13.56 15.17 12.72
N THR A 382 12.71 16.06 12.21
CA THR A 382 11.59 15.70 11.34
C THR A 382 12.10 15.04 10.05
N GLN A 383 13.13 15.59 9.41
CA GLN A 383 13.71 14.99 8.21
C GLN A 383 14.32 13.62 8.48
N ASP A 384 15.03 13.47 9.61
CA ASP A 384 15.63 12.22 10.04
C ASP A 384 14.57 11.15 10.31
N LEU A 385 13.45 11.52 10.94
CA LEU A 385 12.27 10.66 11.14
C LEU A 385 11.70 10.15 9.82
N LEU A 386 11.52 11.05 8.85
CA LEU A 386 10.97 10.71 7.54
C LEU A 386 11.91 9.80 6.75
N LYS A 387 13.22 10.08 6.81
CA LYS A 387 14.27 9.26 6.18
C LYS A 387 14.32 7.86 6.79
N TRP A 388 14.24 7.77 8.11
CA TRP A 388 14.15 6.49 8.81
C TRP A 388 12.88 5.71 8.42
N ALA A 389 11.71 6.36 8.47
CA ALA A 389 10.44 5.70 8.17
C ALA A 389 10.37 5.20 6.72
N TYR A 390 10.90 5.97 5.78
CA TYR A 390 11.04 5.57 4.38
C TYR A 390 11.92 4.32 4.23
N HIS A 391 13.06 4.28 4.90
CA HIS A 391 13.94 3.11 4.85
C HIS A 391 13.30 1.87 5.47
N GLU A 392 12.66 1.99 6.64
CA GLU A 392 11.97 0.87 7.27
C GLU A 392 10.83 0.34 6.38
N ALA A 393 10.11 1.25 5.71
CA ALA A 393 9.10 0.87 4.74
C ALA A 393 9.70 0.13 3.54
N ASP A 394 10.84 0.61 2.99
CA ASP A 394 11.56 -0.06 1.89
C ASP A 394 12.03 -1.47 2.29
N VAL A 395 12.64 -1.62 3.46
CA VAL A 395 13.07 -2.93 3.98
C VAL A 395 11.88 -3.87 4.17
N LEU A 396 10.80 -3.37 4.79
CA LEU A 396 9.58 -4.13 5.02
C LEU A 396 8.97 -4.64 3.71
N ILE A 397 8.84 -3.77 2.71
CA ILE A 397 8.28 -4.12 1.41
C ILE A 397 9.20 -5.07 0.64
N ARG A 398 10.51 -4.85 0.63
CA ARG A 398 11.47 -5.76 -0.04
C ARG A 398 11.45 -7.17 0.53
N ASN A 399 11.43 -7.28 1.86
CA ASN A 399 11.40 -8.58 2.54
C ASN A 399 10.12 -9.37 2.24
N ASN A 400 9.03 -8.68 1.91
CA ASN A 400 7.72 -9.26 1.68
C ASN A 400 7.19 -9.00 0.26
N LEU A 401 8.11 -8.75 -0.68
CA LEU A 401 7.78 -8.30 -2.04
C LEU A 401 6.88 -9.29 -2.78
N LYS A 402 7.01 -10.59 -2.48
CA LYS A 402 6.18 -11.63 -3.07
C LYS A 402 4.70 -11.41 -2.73
N ASP A 403 4.39 -11.22 -1.45
CA ASP A 403 3.02 -11.08 -0.96
C ASP A 403 2.42 -9.75 -1.43
N VAL A 404 3.21 -8.66 -1.41
CA VAL A 404 2.80 -7.34 -1.95
C VAL A 404 2.52 -7.41 -3.47
N THR A 405 3.34 -8.16 -4.22
CA THR A 405 3.17 -8.31 -5.68
C THR A 405 1.93 -9.13 -6.00
N GLU A 406 1.69 -10.23 -5.28
CA GLU A 406 0.48 -11.03 -5.47
C GLU A 406 -0.78 -10.21 -5.17
N MET A 407 -0.78 -9.43 -4.08
CA MET A 407 -1.88 -8.56 -3.72
C MET A 407 -2.12 -7.48 -4.80
N SER A 408 -1.05 -6.87 -5.31
CA SER A 408 -1.13 -5.90 -6.42
C SER A 408 -1.73 -6.51 -7.69
N GLN A 409 -1.40 -7.76 -8.03
CA GLN A 409 -1.98 -8.47 -9.17
C GLN A 409 -3.49 -8.71 -8.99
N ARG A 410 -3.93 -9.05 -7.77
CA ARG A 410 -5.36 -9.20 -7.47
C ARG A 410 -6.11 -7.88 -7.58
N LEU A 411 -5.55 -6.80 -7.02
CA LEU A 411 -6.13 -5.45 -7.12
C LEU A 411 -6.24 -4.97 -8.57
N THR A 412 -5.24 -5.26 -9.40
CA THR A 412 -5.25 -4.91 -10.84
C THR A 412 -6.42 -5.59 -11.59
N GLY A 413 -6.91 -6.72 -11.10
CA GLY A 413 -8.09 -7.40 -11.65
C GLY A 413 -9.42 -6.65 -11.42
N GLY A 414 -9.45 -5.65 -10.54
CA GLY A 414 -10.60 -4.78 -10.26
C GLY A 414 -11.76 -5.44 -9.48
N ALA A 415 -11.68 -6.75 -9.22
CA ALA A 415 -12.69 -7.49 -8.46
C ALA A 415 -12.24 -7.85 -7.03
N ALA A 416 -10.97 -7.61 -6.70
CA ALA A 416 -10.42 -8.00 -5.40
C ALA A 416 -10.95 -7.10 -4.28
N THR A 417 -11.35 -7.74 -3.18
CA THR A 417 -11.76 -7.06 -1.95
C THR A 417 -10.60 -6.93 -0.97
N ILE A 418 -10.82 -6.28 0.18
CA ILE A 418 -9.82 -6.21 1.25
C ILE A 418 -9.63 -7.59 1.89
N GLY A 419 -10.71 -8.37 2.01
CA GLY A 419 -10.68 -9.77 2.40
C GLY A 419 -9.76 -10.60 1.50
N ASP A 420 -9.85 -10.42 0.17
CA ASP A 420 -8.95 -11.10 -0.79
C ASP A 420 -7.48 -10.75 -0.59
N CYS A 421 -7.21 -9.50 -0.23
CA CYS A 421 -5.89 -9.00 0.07
C CYS A 421 -5.35 -9.59 1.38
N VAL A 422 -6.18 -9.63 2.43
CA VAL A 422 -5.83 -10.26 3.71
C VAL A 422 -5.56 -11.76 3.53
N ALA A 423 -6.33 -12.44 2.69
CA ALA A 423 -6.13 -13.85 2.39
C ALA A 423 -4.74 -14.14 1.76
N VAL A 424 -4.21 -13.23 0.95
CA VAL A 424 -2.83 -13.32 0.42
C VAL A 424 -1.82 -13.30 1.57
N VAL A 425 -1.94 -12.32 2.46
CA VAL A 425 -1.00 -12.14 3.59
C VAL A 425 -1.08 -13.32 4.55
N GLU A 426 -2.28 -13.80 4.86
CA GLU A 426 -2.52 -14.94 5.74
C GLU A 426 -2.23 -16.30 5.10
N ARG A 427 -2.02 -16.35 3.77
CA ARG A 427 -1.73 -17.55 2.97
C ARG A 427 -2.83 -18.61 3.04
N TRP A 428 -4.08 -18.16 2.87
CA TRP A 428 -5.28 -19.01 2.87
C TRP A 428 -5.55 -19.70 1.53
#